data_AF-X1VW78-F1
#
_entry.id   AF-X1VW78-F1
#
_cell.length_a   1.000
_cell.length_b   1.000
_cell.length_c   1.000
_cell.angle_alpha   90.00
_cell.angle_beta   90.00
_cell.angle_gamma   90.00
#
_symmetry.space_group_name_H-M   'P 1'
#
loop_
_entity.id
_entity.type
_entity.pdbx_description
1 polymer ?
#
loop_
_entity_poly.entity_id
_entity_poly.type
_entity_poly.pdbx_seq_one_letter_code
_entity_poly.pdbx_strand_id
1 'polypeptide(L)'
;MGVSIKVTSGPAIERTGDLAAILTNLHSQDILFIDEIHRLNRAVEEMLYPALEDFALDIIIGKGAGAKSLRLNLPPFTLIGATTRFALLSP
;
A
#
# COMPACT_ATOMS: atom_id res chain seq x y z
N MET A 1 18.56 9.19 -13.99
CA MET A 1 17.43 9.20 -13.04
C MET A 1 17.05 7.75 -12.70
N GLY A 2 17.91 7.02 -11.98
CA GLY A 2 17.80 5.57 -11.76
C GLY A 2 16.79 5.14 -10.68
N VAL A 3 15.58 5.71 -10.69
CA VAL A 3 14.51 5.38 -9.74
C VAL A 3 13.70 4.20 -10.28
N SER A 4 13.41 3.21 -9.44
CA SER A 4 12.58 2.07 -9.83
C SER A 4 11.09 2.41 -9.73
N ILE A 5 10.31 1.87 -10.66
CA ILE A 5 8.85 1.99 -10.65
C ILE A 5 8.27 0.59 -10.47
N LYS A 6 7.53 0.40 -9.38
CA LYS A 6 6.66 -0.75 -9.17
C LYS A 6 5.26 -0.41 -9.66
N VAL A 7 4.79 -1.14 -10.67
CA VAL A 7 3.49 -0.94 -11.31
C VAL A 7 2.51 -2.01 -10.85
N THR A 8 1.31 -1.62 -10.47
CA THR A 8 0.18 -2.50 -10.14
C THR A 8 -1.15 -1.78 -10.44
N SER A 9 -2.28 -2.41 -10.14
CA SER A 9 -3.61 -1.82 -10.27
C SER A 9 -4.48 -2.11 -9.05
N GLY A 10 -5.48 -1.27 -8.79
CA GLY A 10 -6.45 -1.45 -7.72
C GLY A 10 -7.07 -2.86 -7.70
N PRO A 11 -7.57 -3.37 -8.84
CA PRO A 11 -8.13 -4.73 -8.92
C PRO A 11 -7.11 -5.85 -8.69
N ALA A 12 -5.83 -5.61 -8.97
CA ALA A 12 -4.79 -6.61 -8.74
C ALA A 12 -4.42 -6.73 -7.25
N ILE A 13 -4.86 -5.80 -6.40
CA ILE A 13 -4.62 -5.82 -4.96
C ILE A 13 -5.91 -6.24 -4.25
N GLU A 14 -6.06 -7.55 -4.04
CA GLU A 14 -7.29 -8.12 -3.48
C GLU A 14 -7.31 -8.10 -1.96
N ARG A 15 -6.14 -8.18 -1.31
CA ARG A 15 -6.02 -8.29 0.15
C ARG A 15 -4.92 -7.38 0.68
N THR A 16 -5.03 -7.01 1.96
CA THR A 16 -4.02 -6.21 2.67
C THR A 16 -2.63 -6.84 2.61
N GLY A 17 -2.53 -8.17 2.64
CA GLY A 17 -1.26 -8.90 2.48
C GLY A 17 -0.58 -8.68 1.12
N ASP A 18 -1.35 -8.50 0.05
CA ASP A 18 -0.80 -8.29 -1.29
C ASP A 18 -0.13 -6.90 -1.38
N LEU A 19 -0.79 -5.86 -0.82
CA LEU A 19 -0.21 -4.52 -0.69
C LEU A 19 1.02 -4.52 0.24
N ALA A 20 0.92 -5.19 1.39
CA ALA A 20 2.02 -5.30 2.34
C ALA A 20 3.28 -5.86 1.66
N ALA A 21 3.15 -6.94 0.88
CA ALA A 21 4.26 -7.54 0.15
C ALA A 21 4.89 -6.58 -0.87
N ILE A 22 4.11 -5.72 -1.52
CA ILE A 22 4.62 -4.70 -2.44
C ILE A 22 5.41 -3.64 -1.66
N LEU A 23 4.80 -3.06 -0.61
CA LEU A 23 5.37 -1.97 0.17
C LEU A 23 6.69 -2.38 0.85
N THR A 24 6.76 -3.59 1.42
CA THR A 24 7.98 -4.07 2.09
C THR A 24 9.14 -4.35 1.13
N ASN A 25 8.88 -4.41 -0.17
CA ASN A 25 9.90 -4.62 -1.21
C ASN A 25 10.32 -3.32 -1.92
N LEU A 26 9.78 -2.16 -1.52
CA LEU A 26 10.21 -0.87 -2.04
C LEU A 26 11.57 -0.48 -1.45
N HIS A 27 12.32 0.31 -2.21
CA HIS A 27 13.53 0.98 -1.75
C HIS A 27 13.27 2.49 -1.63
N SER A 28 14.20 3.19 -0.97
CA SER A 28 14.11 4.64 -0.83
C SER A 28 14.05 5.33 -2.19
N GLN A 29 13.08 6.23 -2.35
CA GLN A 29 12.73 6.98 -3.56
C GLN A 29 12.03 6.16 -4.66
N ASP A 30 11.75 4.87 -4.47
CA ASP A 30 10.98 4.11 -5.44
C ASP A 30 9.57 4.70 -5.62
N ILE A 31 9.02 4.49 -6.81
CA ILE A 31 7.65 4.88 -7.14
C ILE A 31 6.77 3.64 -7.10
N LEU A 32 5.70 3.69 -6.31
CA LEU A 32 4.59 2.75 -6.40
C LEU A 32 3.49 3.40 -7.26
N PHE A 33 3.25 2.84 -8.44
CA PHE A 33 2.18 3.27 -9.33
C PHE A 33 1.01 2.30 -9.24
N ILE A 34 -0.17 2.81 -8.87
CA ILE A 34 -1.42 2.03 -8.79
C ILE A 34 -2.41 2.61 -9.80
N ASP A 35 -2.65 1.88 -10.89
CA ASP A 35 -3.72 2.21 -11.82
C ASP A 35 -5.09 1.81 -11.25
N GLU A 36 -6.16 2.45 -11.71
CA GLU A 36 -7.52 2.26 -11.20
C GLU A 36 -7.58 2.27 -9.65
N ILE A 37 -6.88 3.20 -9.00
CA ILE A 37 -6.71 3.21 -7.53
C ILE A 37 -8.06 3.26 -6.78
N HIS A 38 -9.09 3.83 -7.40
CA HIS A 38 -10.48 3.84 -6.90
C HIS A 38 -11.13 2.46 -6.76
N ARG A 39 -10.48 1.39 -7.24
CA ARG A 39 -10.95 0.00 -7.14
C ARG A 39 -10.27 -0.79 -6.02
N LEU A 40 -9.38 -0.17 -5.25
CA LEU A 40 -8.89 -0.77 -4.02
C LEU A 40 -10.07 -1.06 -3.09
N ASN A 41 -10.05 -2.20 -2.42
CA ASN A 41 -11.02 -2.42 -1.36
C ASN A 41 -10.67 -1.56 -0.14
N ARG A 42 -11.68 -1.28 0.67
CA ARG A 42 -11.56 -0.41 1.84
C ARG A 42 -10.44 -0.82 2.81
N ALA A 43 -10.26 -2.11 3.07
CA ALA A 43 -9.23 -2.55 4.01
C ALA A 43 -7.81 -2.30 3.49
N VAL A 44 -7.61 -2.43 2.17
CA VAL A 44 -6.34 -2.11 1.50
C VAL A 44 -6.12 -0.60 1.46
N GLU A 45 -7.15 0.18 1.17
CA GLU A 45 -7.11 1.64 1.21
C GLU A 45 -6.74 2.15 2.61
N GLU A 46 -7.38 1.62 3.65
CA GLU A 46 -7.10 1.98 5.05
C GLU A 46 -5.64 1.69 5.44
N MET A 47 -5.03 0.65 4.86
CA MET A 47 -3.63 0.31 5.08
C MET A 47 -2.65 1.29 4.38
N LEU A 48 -3.08 2.01 3.34
CA LEU A 48 -2.22 2.99 2.66
C LEU A 48 -1.97 4.24 3.50
N TYR A 49 -2.93 4.70 4.31
CA TYR A 49 -2.77 5.94 5.09
C TYR A 49 -1.49 5.95 5.95
N PRO A 50 -1.25 4.97 6.85
CA PRO A 50 -0.01 4.96 7.65
C PRO A 50 1.25 4.76 6.79
N ALA A 51 1.14 4.07 5.65
CA ALA A 51 2.26 3.90 4.73
C ALA A 51 2.66 5.21 4.05
N LEU A 52 1.70 6.12 3.83
CA LEU A 52 1.92 7.42 3.19
C LEU A 52 2.26 8.53 4.20
N GLU A 53 1.62 8.52 5.37
CA GLU A 53 1.79 9.55 6.40
C GLU A 53 3.08 9.35 7.20
N ASP A 54 3.30 8.12 7.66
CA ASP A 54 4.36 7.80 8.62
C ASP A 54 5.48 6.93 8.01
N PHE A 55 5.34 6.51 6.75
CA PHE A 55 6.15 5.45 6.15
C PHE A 55 6.22 4.22 7.05
N ALA A 56 5.06 3.75 7.53
CA ALA A 56 4.97 2.61 8.41
C ALA A 56 3.84 1.66 8.02
N LEU A 57 3.98 0.39 8.40
CA LEU A 57 2.99 -0.63 8.19
C LEU A 57 2.74 -1.42 9.47
N ASP A 58 1.50 -1.40 9.95
CA ASP A 58 1.08 -2.23 11.08
C ASP A 58 0.60 -3.59 10.57
N ILE A 59 1.31 -4.65 10.96
CA ILE A 59 1.00 -6.03 10.58
C ILE A 59 0.68 -6.89 11.80
N ILE A 60 -0.28 -7.80 11.64
CA ILE A 60 -0.59 -8.81 12.66
C ILE A 60 0.17 -10.09 12.30
N ILE A 61 1.04 -10.52 13.20
CA ILE A 61 1.80 -11.77 13.08
C ILE A 61 1.21 -12.79 14.05
N GLY A 62 0.98 -14.01 13.56
CA GLY A 62 0.41 -15.11 14.34
C GLY A 62 -1.11 -15.23 14.20
N LYS A 63 -1.71 -16.14 14.99
CA LYS A 63 -3.16 -16.42 15.00
C LYS A 63 -3.67 -16.61 16.42
N GLY A 64 -4.96 -16.33 16.63
CA GLY A 64 -5.64 -16.53 17.91
C GLY A 64 -5.10 -15.63 19.02
N ALA A 65 -5.18 -16.10 20.27
CA ALA A 65 -4.75 -15.34 21.45
C ALA A 65 -3.25 -14.98 21.49
N GLY A 66 -2.43 -15.61 20.64
CA GLY A 66 -1.00 -15.33 20.52
C GLY A 66 -0.64 -14.33 19.42
N ALA A 67 -1.63 -13.77 18.70
CA ALA A 67 -1.38 -12.78 17.66
C ALA A 67 -0.76 -11.51 18.26
N LYS A 68 0.27 -10.98 17.60
CA LYS A 68 0.95 -9.74 17.99
C LYS A 68 0.88 -8.73 16.85
N SER A 69 0.64 -7.48 17.19
CA SER A 69 0.82 -6.37 16.26
C SER A 69 2.29 -5.96 16.23
N LEU A 70 2.84 -5.80 15.04
CA LEU A 70 4.19 -5.31 14.79
C LEU A 70 4.10 -4.13 13.82
N ARG A 71 4.80 -3.05 14.14
CA ARG A 71 4.97 -1.90 13.25
C ARG A 71 6.29 -2.05 12.48
N LEU A 72 6.21 -2.09 11.17
CA LEU A 72 7.36 -2.11 10.26
C LEU A 72 7.59 -0.70 9.71
N ASN A 73 8.85 -0.27 9.65
CA ASN A 73 9.22 0.96 8.97
C ASN A 73 9.41 0.69 7.48
N LEU A 74 8.83 1.54 6.65
CA LEU A 74 8.99 1.55 5.21
C LEU A 74 10.03 2.61 4.82
N PRO A 75 10.78 2.41 3.74
CA PRO A 75 11.59 3.48 3.19
C PRO A 75 10.69 4.58 2.61
N PRO A 76 11.13 5.85 2.57
CA PRO A 76 10.40 6.90 1.88
C PRO A 76 10.20 6.54 0.42
N PHE A 77 8.95 6.54 -0.04
CA PHE A 77 8.57 6.22 -1.42
C PHE A 77 7.53 7.22 -1.92
N THR A 78 7.27 7.24 -3.23
CA THR A 78 6.20 8.05 -3.82
C THR A 78 5.09 7.14 -4.32
N LEU A 79 3.86 7.36 -3.86
CA LEU A 79 2.68 6.75 -4.45
C LEU A 79 2.14 7.63 -5.58
N ILE A 80 1.88 7.03 -6.73
CA ILE A 80 1.14 7.66 -7.83
C ILE A 80 -0.11 6.82 -8.09
N GLY A 81 -1.28 7.37 -7.77
CA GLY A 81 -2.56 6.76 -8.09
C GLY A 81 -3.13 7.32 -9.38
N ALA A 82 -3.55 6.45 -10.31
CA ALA A 82 -4.30 6.84 -11.49
C ALA A 82 -5.76 6.40 -11.36
N THR A 83 -6.67 7.26 -11.82
CA THR A 83 -8.10 6.94 -11.88
C THR A 83 -8.74 7.62 -13.08
N THR A 84 -9.66 6.89 -13.73
CA THR A 84 -10.58 7.46 -14.73
C THR A 84 -11.90 7.91 -14.09
N ARG A 85 -12.10 7.62 -12.79
CA ARG A 85 -13.35 7.83 -12.06
C ARG A 85 -13.08 8.56 -10.75
N PHE A 86 -12.80 9.86 -10.84
CA PHE A 86 -12.53 10.70 -9.67
C PHE A 86 -13.66 10.64 -8.62
N ALA A 87 -14.91 10.60 -9.06
CA ALA A 87 -16.08 10.55 -8.18
C ALA A 87 -16.24 9.25 -7.36
N LEU A 88 -15.41 8.23 -7.60
CA LEU A 88 -15.42 6.97 -6.85
C LEU A 88 -14.29 6.89 -5.82
N LEU A 89 -13.47 7.94 -5.67
CA LEU A 89 -12.55 8.04 -4.56
C LEU A 89 -13.35 8.31 -3.28
N SER A 90 -13.06 7.55 -2.24
CA SER A 90 -13.58 7.77 -0.88
C SER A 90 -13.25 9.23 -0.45
N PRO A 91 -14.21 9.97 0.13
CA PRO A 91 -13.96 11.32 0.62
C PRO A 91 -13.07 11.35 1.87
#